data_AF-A0A2A5H1Y5-F1
#
_entry.id   AF-A0A2A5H1Y5-F1
#
_cell.length_a   1.000
_cell.length_b   1.000
_cell.length_c   1.000
_cell.angle_alpha   90.00
_cell.angle_beta   90.00
_cell.angle_gamma   90.00
#
_symmetry.space_group_name_H-M   'P 1'
#
loop_
_entity.id
_entity.type
_entity.pdbx_description
1 polymer ?
#
loop_
_entity_poly.entity_id
_entity_poly.type
_entity_poly.pdbx_seq_one_letter_code
_entity_poly.pdbx_strand_id
1 'polypeptide(L)'
;MFLLTALAEGCATITDSKIGIFGHLEEKLKQNPEVFSQWRRLVDHLENEKNIEVGRVLWGHIILSVEHLRDRSLLEKARGVNDVVNAVEYGSDTSVWSEDDYWATPLEFMMKKRRGDCEDYAITKYLLLKELGVEEDRLRIVSVSLADGRAHAVLVMYTDDDTLLLDNLSRNVISTEDKQGYRPIMSINSFSIWTHSEEPYDVTIRTTSDPSFY
;
A
#
# COMPACT_ATOMS: atom_id res chain seq x y z
N MET A 1 -16.50 -18.49 -7.32
CA MET A 1 -17.80 -17.82 -7.49
C MET A 1 -17.86 -16.72 -6.44
N PHE A 2 -17.28 -15.55 -6.74
CA PHE A 2 -17.24 -14.43 -5.80
C PHE A 2 -18.62 -13.77 -5.74
N LEU A 3 -19.22 -13.74 -4.56
CA LEU A 3 -20.47 -13.04 -4.29
C LEU A 3 -20.13 -11.57 -4.03
N LEU A 4 -20.34 -10.73 -5.04
CA LEU A 4 -20.38 -9.27 -4.92
C LEU A 4 -21.86 -8.87 -4.84
N THR A 5 -22.40 -8.75 -3.63
CA THR A 5 -23.72 -8.15 -3.42
C THR A 5 -23.82 -7.52 -2.03
N ALA A 6 -23.60 -6.21 -1.95
CA ALA A 6 -24.35 -5.28 -1.09
C ALA A 6 -23.80 -3.85 -1.29
N LEU A 7 -24.30 -3.16 -2.32
CA LEU A 7 -24.42 -1.71 -2.26
C LEU A 7 -25.81 -1.40 -1.68
N ALA A 8 -25.85 -0.87 -0.45
CA ALA A 8 -26.99 -0.13 0.05
C ALA A 8 -26.55 0.80 1.20
N GLU A 9 -26.53 2.10 0.87
CA GLU A 9 -26.86 3.22 1.76
C GLU A 9 -25.93 3.50 2.95
N GLY A 10 -24.75 4.02 2.63
CA GLY A 10 -24.00 4.92 3.50
C GLY A 10 -23.29 5.95 2.64
N CYS A 11 -23.87 7.14 2.48
CA CYS A 11 -23.27 8.20 1.67
C CYS A 11 -21.95 8.64 2.30
N ALA A 12 -20.83 8.13 1.78
CA ALA A 12 -19.51 8.68 2.05
C ALA A 12 -19.50 10.10 1.48
N THR A 13 -19.54 11.10 2.36
CA THR A 13 -19.47 12.51 1.93
C THR A 13 -18.07 12.81 1.41
N ILE A 14 -17.98 13.15 0.14
CA ILE A 14 -16.78 13.52 -0.60
C ILE A 14 -16.22 14.83 0.00
N THR A 15 -14.91 14.88 0.26
CA THR A 15 -14.20 16.12 0.64
C THR A 15 -12.95 16.23 -0.23
N ASP A 16 -12.93 17.22 -1.13
CA ASP A 16 -11.85 17.59 -2.05
C ASP A 16 -11.16 16.45 -2.84
N SER A 17 -11.53 16.31 -4.11
CA SER A 17 -10.84 15.45 -5.08
C SER A 17 -9.63 16.19 -5.67
N LYS A 18 -8.46 15.54 -5.73
CA LYS A 18 -7.26 16.06 -6.41
C LYS A 18 -6.57 14.97 -7.22
N ILE A 19 -5.75 15.33 -8.19
CA ILE A 19 -4.87 14.37 -8.86
C ILE A 19 -3.87 13.85 -7.82
N GLY A 20 -3.83 12.55 -7.65
CA GLY A 20 -3.06 11.82 -6.67
C GLY A 20 -2.16 10.77 -7.31
N ILE A 21 -2.10 9.59 -6.69
CA ILE A 21 -1.17 8.52 -7.06
C ILE A 21 -1.46 8.00 -8.46
N PHE A 22 -0.41 7.76 -9.27
CA PHE A 22 -0.52 7.28 -10.65
C PHE A 22 -1.39 8.18 -11.56
N GLY A 23 -1.51 9.48 -11.24
CA GLY A 23 -2.34 10.41 -12.01
C GLY A 23 -3.85 10.19 -11.87
N HIS A 24 -4.31 9.43 -10.87
CA HIS A 24 -5.74 9.19 -10.62
C HIS A 24 -6.29 10.23 -9.64
N LEU A 25 -7.59 10.51 -9.70
CA LEU A 25 -8.24 11.31 -8.67
C LEU A 25 -8.21 10.55 -7.35
N GLU A 26 -7.83 11.23 -6.27
CA GLU A 26 -7.93 10.70 -4.92
C GLU A 26 -8.98 11.44 -4.11
N GLU A 27 -9.74 10.68 -3.32
CA GLU A 27 -10.73 11.21 -2.39
C GLU A 27 -10.52 10.59 -1.01
N LYS A 28 -10.41 11.44 0.02
CA LYS A 28 -10.22 10.98 1.38
C LYS A 28 -11.54 10.47 1.96
N LEU A 29 -11.56 9.21 2.37
CA LEU A 29 -12.70 8.62 3.07
C LEU A 29 -12.75 9.08 4.53
N LYS A 30 -13.97 9.28 5.04
CA LYS A 30 -14.19 9.59 6.47
C LYS A 30 -13.76 8.44 7.39
N GLN A 31 -13.96 7.18 6.97
CA GLN A 31 -13.42 5.96 7.58
C GLN A 31 -13.85 4.70 6.79
N ASN A 32 -13.00 3.66 6.74
CA ASN A 32 -13.40 2.28 6.37
C ASN A 32 -13.06 1.33 7.54
N PRO A 33 -14.07 0.89 8.32
CA PRO A 33 -13.85 0.23 9.60
C PRO A 33 -13.12 -1.11 9.50
N GLU A 34 -13.27 -1.85 8.39
CA GLU A 34 -12.65 -3.16 8.21
C GLU A 34 -11.15 -3.04 8.03
N VAL A 35 -10.70 -2.21 7.08
CA VAL A 35 -9.26 -1.98 6.83
C VAL A 35 -8.57 -1.42 8.08
N PHE A 36 -9.23 -0.48 8.77
CA PHE A 36 -8.72 0.02 10.05
C PHE A 36 -8.68 -1.06 11.14
N SER A 37 -9.55 -2.06 11.10
CA SER A 37 -9.49 -3.19 12.04
C SER A 37 -8.30 -4.11 11.72
N GLN A 38 -8.04 -4.39 10.44
CA GLN A 38 -6.89 -5.18 10.00
C GLN A 38 -5.57 -4.50 10.40
N TRP A 39 -5.41 -3.22 10.06
CA TRP A 39 -4.24 -2.42 10.43
C TRP A 39 -4.01 -2.38 11.95
N ARG A 40 -5.06 -2.14 12.74
CA ARG A 40 -4.94 -2.12 14.21
C ARG A 40 -4.52 -3.48 14.76
N ARG A 41 -5.13 -4.57 14.28
CA ARG A 41 -4.73 -5.94 14.69
C ARG A 41 -3.24 -6.18 14.43
N LEU A 42 -2.73 -5.78 13.27
CA LEU A 42 -1.32 -5.93 12.93
C LEU A 42 -0.40 -5.14 13.86
N VAL A 43 -0.72 -3.87 14.11
CA VAL A 43 0.10 -3.00 14.98
C VAL A 43 0.07 -3.50 16.42
N ASP A 44 -1.09 -3.88 16.95
CA ASP A 44 -1.24 -4.44 18.29
C ASP A 44 -0.46 -5.76 18.41
N HIS A 45 -0.52 -6.61 17.39
CA HIS A 45 0.22 -7.88 17.34
C HIS A 45 1.73 -7.65 17.33
N LEU A 46 2.24 -6.78 16.45
CA LEU A 46 3.67 -6.44 16.40
C LEU A 46 4.16 -5.88 17.74
N GLU A 47 3.38 -5.02 18.39
CA GLU A 47 3.77 -4.48 19.69
C GLU A 47 3.80 -5.56 20.78
N ASN A 48 2.83 -6.48 20.77
CA ASN A 48 2.86 -7.64 21.65
C ASN A 48 4.08 -8.54 21.40
N GLU A 49 4.45 -8.76 20.14
CA GLU A 49 5.65 -9.52 19.80
C GLU A 49 6.93 -8.85 20.34
N LYS A 50 7.06 -7.53 20.15
CA LYS A 50 8.20 -6.73 20.63
C LYS A 50 8.32 -6.66 22.16
N ASN A 51 7.21 -6.87 22.88
CA ASN A 51 7.20 -6.90 24.34
C ASN A 51 7.80 -8.17 24.94
N ILE A 52 7.94 -9.23 24.15
CA ILE A 52 8.59 -10.48 24.57
C ILE A 52 10.08 -10.41 24.20
N GLU A 53 10.96 -10.96 25.06
CA GLU A 53 12.42 -10.90 24.88
C GLU A 53 12.88 -11.35 23.49
N VAL A 54 12.40 -12.51 23.02
CA VAL A 54 12.75 -13.03 21.70
C VAL A 54 12.29 -12.09 20.58
N GLY A 55 11.08 -11.55 20.66
CA GLY A 55 10.57 -10.65 19.63
C GLY A 55 11.32 -9.32 19.61
N ARG A 56 11.70 -8.79 20.77
CA ARG A 56 12.58 -7.61 20.86
C ARG A 56 13.92 -7.82 20.17
N VAL A 57 14.55 -8.99 20.37
CA VAL A 57 15.82 -9.34 19.72
C VAL A 57 15.65 -9.50 18.21
N LEU A 58 14.58 -10.15 17.75
CA LEU A 58 14.28 -10.29 16.32
C LEU A 58 14.01 -8.93 15.66
N TRP A 59 13.25 -8.06 16.32
CA TRP A 59 13.03 -6.69 15.85
C TRP A 59 14.35 -5.92 15.73
N GLY A 60 15.22 -6.01 16.74
CA GLY A 60 16.54 -5.40 16.71
C GLY A 60 17.37 -5.85 15.51
N HIS A 61 17.33 -7.14 15.14
CA HIS A 61 18.02 -7.63 13.94
C HIS A 61 17.45 -7.05 12.64
N ILE A 62 16.13 -6.92 12.53
CA ILE A 62 15.50 -6.28 11.37
C ILE A 62 15.95 -4.81 11.28
N ILE A 63 15.91 -4.06 12.38
CA ILE A 63 16.33 -2.66 12.39
C ILE A 63 17.81 -2.51 12.00
N LEU A 64 18.70 -3.36 12.53
CA LEU A 64 20.11 -3.35 12.17
C LEU A 64 20.36 -3.55 10.66
N SER A 65 19.46 -4.25 9.95
CA SER A 65 19.59 -4.44 8.49
C SER A 65 19.40 -3.14 7.69
N VAL A 66 18.70 -2.15 8.24
CA VAL A 66 18.37 -0.88 7.58
C VAL A 66 18.94 0.35 8.30
N GLU A 67 19.50 0.20 9.50
CA GLU A 67 19.98 1.31 10.34
C GLU A 67 20.96 2.26 9.63
N HIS A 68 21.81 1.72 8.76
CA HIS A 68 22.76 2.49 7.95
C HIS A 68 22.10 3.50 6.98
N LEU A 69 20.79 3.44 6.81
CA LEU A 69 19.98 4.34 5.98
C LEU A 69 19.41 5.54 6.75
N ARG A 70 19.50 5.57 8.09
CA ARG A 70 18.80 6.55 8.94
C ARG A 70 19.09 8.01 8.56
N ASP A 71 20.35 8.32 8.24
CA ASP A 71 20.80 9.67 7.89
C ASP A 71 20.92 9.90 6.37
N ARG A 72 20.36 8.98 5.56
CA ARG A 72 20.40 9.07 4.10
C ARG A 72 19.21 9.83 3.53
N SER A 73 19.31 10.21 2.27
CA SER A 73 18.20 10.85 1.55
C SER A 73 16.96 9.94 1.51
N LEU A 74 15.76 10.52 1.32
CA LEU A 74 14.53 9.73 1.20
C LEU A 74 14.63 8.67 0.10
N LEU A 75 15.18 9.01 -1.07
CA LEU A 75 15.37 8.07 -2.17
C LEU A 75 16.31 6.91 -1.78
N GLU A 76 17.40 7.18 -1.07
CA GLU A 76 18.31 6.14 -0.59
C GLU A 76 17.66 5.25 0.48
N LYS A 77 16.87 5.83 1.40
CA LYS A 77 16.06 5.06 2.35
C LYS A 77 15.09 4.13 1.62
N ALA A 78 14.34 4.66 0.65
CA ALA A 78 13.41 3.87 -0.14
C ALA A 78 14.09 2.73 -0.88
N ARG A 79 15.20 2.99 -1.59
CA ARG A 79 15.95 1.96 -2.32
C ARG A 79 16.47 0.88 -1.38
N GLY A 80 17.14 1.28 -0.30
CA GLY A 80 17.73 0.33 0.66
C GLY A 80 16.68 -0.53 1.36
N VAL A 81 15.57 0.08 1.81
CA VAL A 81 14.45 -0.68 2.39
C VAL A 81 13.82 -1.59 1.34
N ASN A 82 13.58 -1.12 0.12
CA ASN A 82 13.03 -1.95 -0.95
C ASN A 82 13.91 -3.17 -1.23
N ASP A 83 15.23 -2.99 -1.29
CA ASP A 83 16.19 -4.06 -1.57
C ASP A 83 16.26 -5.11 -0.45
N VAL A 84 16.26 -4.67 0.81
CA VAL A 84 16.27 -5.54 1.99
C VAL A 84 15.00 -6.38 2.05
N VAL A 85 13.84 -5.75 1.88
CA VAL A 85 12.55 -6.44 2.00
C VAL A 85 12.29 -7.35 0.80
N ASN A 86 12.70 -6.94 -0.41
CA ASN A 86 12.59 -7.78 -1.63
C ASN A 86 13.57 -8.97 -1.67
N ALA A 87 14.37 -9.18 -0.61
CA ALA A 87 15.17 -10.39 -0.45
C ALA A 87 14.40 -11.56 0.19
N VAL A 88 13.21 -11.29 0.75
CA VAL A 88 12.30 -12.33 1.27
C VAL A 88 11.67 -13.10 0.08
N GLU A 89 11.28 -14.35 0.29
CA GLU A 89 10.63 -15.15 -0.76
C GLU A 89 9.15 -14.76 -0.91
N TYR A 90 8.62 -14.76 -2.13
CA TYR A 90 7.18 -14.57 -2.33
C TYR A 90 6.40 -15.85 -2.02
N GLY A 91 5.25 -15.73 -1.36
CA GLY A 91 4.27 -16.80 -1.33
C GLY A 91 2.94 -16.37 -0.73
N SER A 92 1.85 -16.82 -1.35
CA SER A 92 0.48 -16.45 -0.99
C SER A 92 0.09 -16.87 0.42
N ASP A 93 -0.81 -16.13 1.03
CA ASP A 93 -1.37 -16.45 2.36
C ASP A 93 -1.94 -17.85 2.47
N THR A 94 -2.69 -18.30 1.46
CA THR A 94 -3.22 -19.67 1.43
C THR A 94 -2.14 -20.74 1.60
N SER A 95 -0.91 -20.45 1.15
CA SER A 95 0.23 -21.36 1.26
C SER A 95 1.05 -21.18 2.54
N VAL A 96 1.08 -19.98 3.12
CA VAL A 96 1.92 -19.63 4.28
C VAL A 96 1.15 -19.75 5.60
N TRP A 97 -0.12 -19.33 5.58
CA TRP A 97 -1.02 -19.15 6.72
C TRP A 97 -2.28 -20.02 6.65
N SER A 98 -2.63 -20.56 5.46
CA SER A 98 -3.91 -21.25 5.24
C SER A 98 -5.13 -20.35 5.46
N GLU A 99 -4.95 -19.05 5.25
CA GLU A 99 -5.99 -18.01 5.27
C GLU A 99 -6.07 -17.35 3.88
N ASP A 100 -7.18 -16.66 3.60
CA ASP A 100 -7.40 -16.00 2.31
C ASP A 100 -6.72 -14.61 2.22
N ASP A 101 -6.55 -13.93 3.36
CA ASP A 101 -5.93 -12.60 3.51
C ASP A 101 -5.44 -12.45 4.96
N TYR A 102 -4.12 -12.49 5.17
CA TYR A 102 -3.45 -12.42 6.47
C TYR A 102 -2.29 -11.43 6.42
N TRP A 103 -2.46 -10.30 7.11
CA TRP A 103 -1.41 -9.28 7.17
C TRP A 103 -0.36 -9.66 8.21
N ALA A 104 0.80 -10.14 7.77
CA ALA A 104 1.88 -10.56 8.63
C ALA A 104 2.66 -9.38 9.21
N THR A 105 3.12 -9.51 10.44
CA THR A 105 4.08 -8.53 11.00
C THR A 105 5.45 -8.67 10.34
N PRO A 106 6.33 -7.66 10.41
CA PRO A 106 7.71 -7.80 9.96
C PRO A 106 8.46 -8.98 10.60
N LEU A 107 8.15 -9.34 11.85
CA LEU A 107 8.76 -10.49 12.53
C LEU A 107 8.29 -11.80 11.91
N GLU A 108 6.99 -11.92 11.66
CA GLU A 108 6.40 -13.08 10.99
C GLU A 108 6.94 -13.25 9.57
N PHE A 109 6.86 -12.18 8.79
CA PHE A 109 7.26 -12.14 7.40
C PHE A 109 8.77 -12.35 7.21
N MET A 110 9.62 -11.57 7.88
CA MET A 110 11.07 -11.58 7.63
C MET A 110 11.85 -12.62 8.44
N MET A 111 11.39 -12.97 9.66
CA MET A 111 12.18 -13.79 10.58
C MET A 111 11.61 -15.18 10.82
N LYS A 112 10.28 -15.34 10.88
CA LYS A 112 9.63 -16.63 11.17
C LYS A 112 9.34 -17.44 9.91
N LYS A 113 8.49 -16.90 9.02
CA LYS A 113 8.07 -17.57 7.78
C LYS A 113 9.08 -17.37 6.65
N ARG A 114 9.74 -16.21 6.63
CA ARG A 114 10.69 -15.81 5.56
C ARG A 114 10.04 -15.85 4.17
N ARG A 115 8.73 -15.63 4.15
CA ARG A 115 7.85 -15.71 2.99
C ARG A 115 6.53 -15.02 3.28
N GLY A 116 5.98 -14.36 2.28
CA GLY A 116 4.69 -13.64 2.32
C GLY A 116 4.33 -13.10 0.94
N ASP A 117 3.19 -12.46 0.80
CA ASP A 117 2.71 -11.88 -0.45
C ASP A 117 2.68 -10.34 -0.40
N CYS A 118 2.05 -9.70 -1.39
CA CYS A 118 2.35 -8.32 -1.77
C CYS A 118 2.18 -7.28 -0.64
N GLU A 119 1.17 -7.46 0.21
CA GLU A 119 0.85 -6.61 1.33
C GLU A 119 1.89 -6.73 2.44
N ASP A 120 2.40 -7.93 2.72
CA ASP A 120 3.45 -8.14 3.72
C ASP A 120 4.72 -7.35 3.37
N TYR A 121 5.09 -7.31 2.08
CA TYR A 121 6.18 -6.46 1.61
C TYR A 121 5.85 -4.98 1.80
N ALA A 122 4.66 -4.53 1.40
CA ALA A 122 4.29 -3.12 1.47
C ALA A 122 4.23 -2.62 2.94
N ILE A 123 3.62 -3.40 3.82
CA ILE A 123 3.52 -3.15 5.26
C ILE A 123 4.90 -3.11 5.90
N THR A 124 5.74 -4.11 5.61
CA THR A 124 7.09 -4.17 6.19
C THR A 124 7.93 -2.97 5.74
N LYS A 125 7.91 -2.63 4.44
CA LYS A 125 8.62 -1.44 3.93
C LYS A 125 8.12 -0.16 4.60
N TYR A 126 6.80 -0.02 4.77
CA TYR A 126 6.18 1.12 5.41
C TYR A 126 6.67 1.28 6.85
N LEU A 127 6.66 0.19 7.64
CA LEU A 127 7.06 0.22 9.04
C LEU A 127 8.56 0.51 9.20
N LEU A 128 9.40 -0.08 8.34
CA LEU A 128 10.84 0.19 8.37
C LEU A 128 11.17 1.63 7.97
N LEU A 129 10.48 2.20 6.98
CA LEU A 129 10.69 3.61 6.63
C LEU A 129 10.27 4.55 7.76
N LYS A 130 9.19 4.24 8.50
CA LYS A 130 8.81 4.97 9.71
C LYS A 130 9.87 4.88 10.80
N GLU A 131 10.44 3.70 11.04
CA GLU A 131 11.54 3.52 12.01
C GLU A 131 12.81 4.28 11.62
N LEU A 132 13.02 4.50 10.32
CA LEU A 132 14.07 5.38 9.79
C LEU A 132 13.70 6.88 9.81
N GLY A 133 12.57 7.24 10.41
CA GLY A 133 12.11 8.63 10.57
C GLY A 133 11.48 9.25 9.32
N VAL A 134 10.97 8.44 8.39
CA VAL A 134 10.11 8.98 7.31
C VAL A 134 8.74 9.30 7.89
N GLU A 135 8.28 10.52 7.67
CA GLU A 135 6.99 10.99 8.17
C GLU A 135 5.82 10.18 7.62
N GLU A 136 4.81 9.98 8.46
CA GLU A 136 3.63 9.17 8.16
C GLU A 136 2.85 9.65 6.93
N ASP A 137 2.76 10.96 6.75
CA ASP A 137 2.03 11.59 5.64
C ASP A 137 2.72 11.39 4.29
N ARG A 138 4.01 11.01 4.31
CA ARG A 138 4.79 10.65 3.12
C ARG A 138 4.61 9.20 2.71
N LEU A 139 3.94 8.36 3.47
CA LEU A 139 3.84 6.93 3.20
C LEU A 139 2.40 6.49 2.97
N ARG A 140 2.17 5.72 1.90
CA ARG A 140 0.86 5.12 1.60
C ARG A 140 1.01 3.71 1.06
N ILE A 141 0.36 2.75 1.72
CA ILE A 141 0.15 1.42 1.15
C ILE A 141 -0.99 1.55 0.15
N VAL A 142 -0.82 1.06 -1.07
CA VAL A 142 -1.77 1.22 -2.17
C VAL A 142 -2.16 -0.14 -2.72
N SER A 143 -3.46 -0.43 -2.72
CA SER A 143 -4.03 -1.53 -3.48
C SER A 143 -4.27 -1.07 -4.92
N VAL A 144 -3.72 -1.81 -5.87
CA VAL A 144 -3.82 -1.54 -7.30
C VAL A 144 -4.38 -2.76 -8.05
N SER A 145 -5.04 -2.51 -9.18
CA SER A 145 -5.28 -3.50 -10.20
C SER A 145 -4.17 -3.41 -11.25
N LEU A 146 -3.48 -4.52 -11.51
CA LEU A 146 -2.48 -4.63 -12.56
C LEU A 146 -3.15 -4.72 -13.95
N ALA A 147 -2.37 -4.53 -15.01
CA ALA A 147 -2.86 -4.60 -16.39
C ALA A 147 -3.51 -5.94 -16.77
N ASP A 148 -3.14 -7.03 -16.08
CA ASP A 148 -3.72 -8.37 -16.24
C ASP A 148 -4.95 -8.62 -15.34
N GLY A 149 -5.39 -7.60 -14.60
CA GLY A 149 -6.56 -7.64 -13.72
C GLY A 149 -6.28 -8.19 -12.31
N ARG A 150 -5.06 -8.67 -12.02
CA ARG A 150 -4.72 -9.14 -10.66
C ARG A 150 -4.69 -7.97 -9.69
N ALA A 151 -5.22 -8.19 -8.48
CA ALA A 151 -5.02 -7.29 -7.35
C ALA A 151 -3.55 -7.39 -6.87
N HIS A 152 -3.00 -6.27 -6.44
CA HIS A 152 -1.62 -6.17 -5.97
C HIS A 152 -1.50 -5.04 -4.94
N ALA A 153 -0.64 -5.21 -3.95
CA ALA A 153 -0.34 -4.18 -2.95
C ALA A 153 1.08 -3.66 -3.12
N VAL A 154 1.25 -2.35 -3.03
CA VAL A 154 2.54 -1.66 -3.13
C VAL A 154 2.68 -0.57 -2.08
N LEU A 155 3.89 -0.08 -1.88
CA LEU A 155 4.13 1.11 -1.08
C LEU A 155 4.46 2.28 -1.99
N VAL A 156 3.80 3.41 -1.75
CA VAL A 156 4.13 4.71 -2.35
C VAL A 156 4.72 5.62 -1.29
N MET A 157 5.80 6.32 -1.65
CA MET A 157 6.47 7.28 -0.78
C MET A 157 6.64 8.64 -1.46
N TYR A 158 6.14 9.69 -0.83
CA TYR A 158 6.29 11.07 -1.29
C TYR A 158 7.63 11.67 -0.84
N THR A 159 8.40 12.15 -1.81
CA THR A 159 9.55 13.03 -1.59
C THR A 159 9.16 14.47 -1.87
N ASP A 160 10.10 15.41 -1.76
CA ASP A 160 9.80 16.82 -2.02
C ASP A 160 9.54 17.09 -3.52
N ASP A 161 10.19 16.30 -4.40
CA ASP A 161 10.19 16.53 -5.84
C ASP A 161 9.59 15.36 -6.66
N ASP A 162 9.25 14.24 -6.02
CA ASP A 162 8.79 13.01 -6.71
C ASP A 162 7.93 12.13 -5.81
N THR A 163 7.13 11.26 -6.42
CA THR A 163 6.34 10.21 -5.76
C THR A 163 6.88 8.84 -6.16
N LEU A 164 7.51 8.15 -5.22
CA LEU A 164 8.25 6.92 -5.48
C LEU A 164 7.39 5.67 -5.26
N LEU A 165 7.50 4.71 -6.15
CA LEU A 165 6.90 3.37 -6.06
C LEU A 165 7.93 2.36 -5.54
N LEU A 166 7.57 1.67 -4.45
CA LEU A 166 8.29 0.54 -3.89
C LEU A 166 7.43 -0.73 -4.02
N ASP A 167 7.87 -1.64 -4.88
CA ASP A 167 7.12 -2.84 -5.28
C ASP A 167 7.95 -4.10 -4.97
N ASN A 168 7.33 -5.24 -4.71
CA ASN A 168 8.01 -6.54 -4.60
C ASN A 168 8.21 -7.23 -5.97
N LEU A 169 7.46 -6.83 -7.00
CA LEU A 169 7.64 -7.32 -8.38
C LEU A 169 8.90 -6.73 -9.05
N SER A 170 9.49 -5.67 -8.49
CA SER A 170 10.68 -5.01 -9.02
C SER A 170 11.55 -4.45 -7.89
N ARG A 171 12.87 -4.65 -7.99
CA ARG A 171 13.84 -4.00 -7.08
C ARG A 171 14.06 -2.52 -7.36
N ASN A 172 13.75 -2.07 -8.59
CA ASN A 172 13.91 -0.67 -8.95
C ASN A 172 12.81 0.18 -8.31
N VAL A 173 13.21 1.15 -7.49
CA VAL A 173 12.35 2.24 -7.04
C VAL A 173 12.28 3.27 -8.15
N ILE A 174 11.08 3.53 -8.66
CA ILE A 174 10.81 4.43 -9.80
C ILE A 174 9.72 5.43 -9.45
N SER A 175 9.58 6.50 -10.23
CA SER A 175 8.46 7.43 -10.08
C SER A 175 7.13 6.75 -10.41
N THR A 176 6.07 7.10 -9.70
CA THR A 176 4.71 6.66 -10.03
C THR A 176 4.23 7.23 -11.36
N GLU A 177 4.77 8.37 -11.81
CA GLU A 177 4.46 8.97 -13.11
C GLU A 177 4.98 8.11 -14.27
N ASP A 178 6.14 7.47 -14.08
CA ASP A 178 6.74 6.57 -15.07
C ASP A 178 6.09 5.17 -15.06
N LYS A 179 5.30 4.84 -14.03
CA LYS A 179 4.72 3.50 -13.88
C LYS A 179 3.38 3.39 -14.60
N GLN A 180 3.40 2.70 -15.74
CA GLN A 180 2.18 2.32 -16.46
C GLN A 180 1.58 0.99 -15.97
N GLY A 181 0.28 0.79 -16.24
CA GLY A 181 -0.44 -0.46 -16.02
C GLY A 181 -0.84 -0.74 -14.57
N TYR A 182 -0.74 0.26 -13.69
CA TYR A 182 -1.15 0.18 -12.29
C TYR A 182 -2.34 1.11 -12.13
N ARG A 183 -3.50 0.55 -11.74
CA ARG A 183 -4.71 1.33 -11.47
C ARG A 183 -4.97 1.32 -9.97
N PRO A 184 -4.74 2.41 -9.23
CA PRO A 184 -5.02 2.45 -7.80
C PRO A 184 -6.52 2.31 -7.56
N ILE A 185 -6.86 1.56 -6.52
CA ILE A 185 -8.24 1.35 -6.05
C ILE A 185 -8.40 2.08 -4.72
N MET A 186 -7.49 1.80 -3.79
CA MET A 186 -7.52 2.33 -2.44
C MET A 186 -6.08 2.53 -1.95
N SER A 187 -5.85 3.57 -1.17
CA SER A 187 -4.60 3.73 -0.43
C SER A 187 -4.85 4.01 1.03
N ILE A 188 -3.95 3.59 1.90
CA ILE A 188 -4.06 3.77 3.34
C ILE A 188 -2.76 4.23 3.96
N ASN A 189 -2.88 4.87 5.11
CA ASN A 189 -1.82 5.02 6.09
C ASN A 189 -2.42 4.80 7.50
N SER A 190 -1.68 5.03 8.58
CA SER A 190 -2.18 4.70 9.93
C SER A 190 -3.40 5.52 10.38
N PHE A 191 -3.74 6.60 9.68
CA PHE A 191 -4.77 7.54 10.08
C PHE A 191 -5.90 7.72 9.06
N SER A 192 -5.70 7.31 7.81
CA SER A 192 -6.56 7.75 6.72
C SER A 192 -6.59 6.74 5.59
N ILE A 193 -7.71 6.77 4.85
CA ILE A 193 -7.99 5.92 3.71
C ILE A 193 -8.43 6.82 2.58
N TRP A 194 -7.97 6.54 1.37
CA TRP A 194 -8.36 7.24 0.16
C TRP A 194 -8.85 6.24 -0.88
N THR A 195 -9.90 6.60 -1.59
CA THR A 195 -10.33 5.90 -2.81
C THR A 195 -9.76 6.61 -4.02
N HIS A 196 -9.51 5.83 -5.07
CA HIS A 196 -8.96 6.35 -6.31
C HIS A 196 -9.90 6.04 -7.48
N SER A 197 -10.07 7.00 -8.37
CA SER A 197 -10.81 6.83 -9.62
C SER A 197 -10.06 7.44 -10.78
N GLU A 198 -10.34 6.98 -12.00
CA GLU A 198 -9.89 7.70 -13.20
C GLU A 198 -10.44 9.15 -13.16
N GLU A 199 -9.74 10.10 -13.78
CA GLU A 199 -10.24 11.47 -13.93
C GLU A 199 -11.69 11.48 -14.44
N PRO A 200 -12.52 12.48 -14.09
CA PRO A 200 -13.89 12.50 -14.56
C PRO A 200 -13.81 12.53 -16.08
N TYR A 201 -14.53 11.59 -16.71
CA TYR A 201 -14.84 11.64 -18.13
C TYR A 201 -15.13 13.09 -18.52
N ASP A 202 -14.30 13.66 -19.38
CA ASP A 202 -14.71 14.80 -20.18
C ASP A 202 -15.76 14.23 -21.15
N VAL A 203 -17.00 14.05 -20.65
CA VAL A 203 -18.16 13.86 -21.50
C VAL A 203 -18.30 15.18 -22.23
N THR A 204 -17.57 15.32 -23.33
CA THR A 204 -18.03 16.18 -24.41
C THR A 204 -19.41 15.65 -24.72
N ILE A 205 -20.45 16.31 -24.18
CA ILE A 205 -21.82 16.06 -24.57
C ILE A 205 -21.80 16.30 -26.08
N ARG A 206 -21.73 15.22 -26.87
CA ARG A 206 -22.23 15.25 -28.22
C ARG A 206 -23.69 15.56 -28.03
N THR A 207 -24.03 16.84 -28.10
CA THR A 207 -25.40 17.28 -28.29
C THR A 207 -25.80 16.66 -29.62
N THR A 208 -26.36 15.46 -29.59
CA THR A 208 -27.12 14.92 -30.70
C THR A 208 -28.40 15.73 -30.74
N SER A 209 -28.31 16.95 -31.27
CA SER A 209 -29.41 17.57 -31.99
C SER A 209 -29.46 16.96 -33.38
N ASP A 210 -29.56 15.62 -33.46
CA ASP A 210 -29.84 14.91 -34.69
C ASP A 210 -31.34 14.56 -34.69
N PRO A 211 -32.18 15.25 -35.49
CA PRO A 211 -33.61 15.02 -35.52
C PRO A 211 -34.01 13.82 -36.39
N SER A 212 -33.08 12.99 -36.86
CA SER A 212 -33.39 11.96 -37.87
C SER A 212 -33.95 10.63 -37.33
N PHE A 213 -34.71 10.67 -36.23
CA PHE A 213 -35.56 9.54 -35.81
C PHE A 213 -36.89 10.05 -35.26
N TYR A 214 -37.77 10.43 -36.20
CA TYR A 214 -39.23 10.32 -36.07
C TYR A 214 -39.72 9.33 -37.11
#